data_AF-A0A6N0LNX3-F1
#
_entry.id   AF-A0A6N0LNX3-F1
#
_cell.length_a   1.000
_cell.length_b   1.000
_cell.length_c   1.000
_cell.angle_alpha   90.00
_cell.angle_beta   90.00
_cell.angle_gamma   90.00
#
_symmetry.space_group_name_H-M   'P 1'
#
loop_
_entity.id
_entity.type
_entity.pdbx_description
1 polymer ?
#
loop_
_entity_poly.entity_id
_entity_poly.type
_entity_poly.pdbx_seq_one_letter_code
_entity_poly.pdbx_strand_id
1 'polypeptide(L)'
;MFNNLSNPLDITIPLFVIMGISQIVLGNYVAAGIWLIIALGEFVVPRIGVNNLNQLHRPEVLFVWVMVATFIILVIYQIYRDAFS
;
A
#
# COMPACT_ATOMS: atom_id res chain seq x y z
N MET A 1 46.62 8.60 -17.20
CA MET A 1 45.35 9.34 -17.19
C MET A 1 44.25 8.28 -17.17
N PHE A 2 43.67 8.01 -16.00
CA PHE A 2 42.72 6.91 -15.81
C PHE A 2 41.35 7.31 -16.38
N ASN A 3 40.97 6.72 -17.52
CA ASN A 3 39.62 6.83 -18.06
C ASN A 3 38.69 5.94 -17.22
N ASN A 4 38.09 6.52 -16.17
CA ASN A 4 36.93 5.94 -15.49
C ASN A 4 35.67 6.19 -16.32
N LEU A 5 35.59 5.60 -17.52
CA LEU A 5 34.33 5.49 -18.25
C LEU A 5 33.61 4.27 -17.71
N SER A 6 32.86 4.44 -16.61
CA SER A 6 31.90 3.46 -16.15
C SER A 6 30.95 3.14 -17.30
N ASN A 7 30.91 1.88 -17.72
CA ASN A 7 30.06 1.42 -18.80
C ASN A 7 28.61 1.72 -18.40
N PRO A 8 27.79 2.44 -19.19
CA PRO A 8 26.44 2.80 -18.81
C PRO A 8 25.59 1.57 -18.43
N LEU A 9 25.92 0.39 -18.97
CA LEU A 9 25.29 -0.88 -18.63
C LEU A 9 25.48 -1.27 -17.15
N ASP A 10 26.64 -0.96 -16.55
CA ASP A 10 27.00 -1.35 -15.18
C ASP A 10 26.17 -0.61 -14.12
N ILE A 11 25.70 0.60 -14.43
CA ILE A 11 24.81 1.41 -13.57
C ILE A 11 23.34 1.10 -13.87
N THR A 12 23.02 0.82 -15.14
CA THR A 12 21.63 0.66 -15.59
C THR A 12 20.98 -0.62 -15.06
N ILE A 13 21.71 -1.74 -15.04
CA ILE A 13 21.20 -3.03 -14.54
C ILE A 13 20.78 -2.95 -13.06
N PRO A 14 21.62 -2.46 -12.12
CA PRO A 14 21.21 -2.32 -10.72
C PRO A 14 20.04 -1.34 -10.54
N LEU A 15 19.96 -0.28 -11.34
CA LEU A 15 18.83 0.66 -11.30
C LEU A 15 17.49 -0.01 -11.67
N PHE A 16 17.48 -0.82 -12.74
CA PHE A 16 16.29 -1.58 -13.15
C PHE A 16 15.85 -2.61 -12.11
N VAL A 17 16.79 -3.25 -11.41
CA VAL A 17 16.48 -4.20 -10.35
C VAL A 17 15.82 -3.49 -9.16
N ILE A 18 16.35 -2.33 -8.74
CA ILE A 18 15.77 -1.51 -7.66
C ILE A 18 14.37 -1.01 -8.04
N MET A 19 14.19 -0.55 -9.28
CA MET A 19 12.89 -0.13 -9.81
C MET A 19 11.89 -1.30 -9.89
N GLY A 20 12.34 -2.50 -10.26
CA GLY A 20 11.50 -3.70 -10.28
C GLY A 20 11.05 -4.12 -8.88
N ILE A 21 11.96 -4.14 -7.90
CA ILE A 21 11.64 -4.50 -6.51
C ILE A 21 10.67 -3.49 -5.90
N SER A 22 10.93 -2.19 -6.07
CA SER A 22 10.03 -1.13 -5.59
C SER A 22 8.63 -1.23 -6.21
N GLN A 23 8.49 -1.55 -7.50
CA GLN A 23 7.19 -1.78 -8.12
C GLN A 23 6.46 -3.03 -7.59
N ILE A 24 7.17 -4.14 -7.35
CA ILE A 24 6.58 -5.35 -6.77
C ILE A 24 6.05 -5.08 -5.36
N VAL A 25 6.85 -4.38 -4.55
CA VAL A 25 6.47 -4.00 -3.18
C VAL A 25 5.27 -3.07 -3.19
N LEU A 26 5.30 -2.01 -4.01
CA LEU A 26 4.19 -1.06 -4.15
C LEU A 26 2.91 -1.76 -4.65
N GLY A 27 3.05 -2.67 -5.62
CA GLY A 27 1.96 -3.46 -6.18
C GLY A 27 1.28 -4.35 -5.15
N ASN A 28 2.04 -4.98 -4.26
CA ASN A 28 1.49 -5.79 -3.16
C ASN A 28 0.68 -4.93 -2.17
N TYR A 29 1.14 -3.70 -1.88
CA TYR A 29 0.37 -2.77 -1.02
C TYR A 29 -0.91 -2.30 -1.67
N VAL A 30 -0.88 -1.96 -2.96
CA VAL A 30 -2.09 -1.59 -3.71
C VAL A 30 -3.08 -2.75 -3.74
N ALA A 31 -2.60 -3.98 -4.03
CA ALA A 31 -3.44 -5.17 -4.01
C ALA A 31 -4.06 -5.40 -2.62
N ALA A 32 -3.26 -5.34 -1.55
CA ALA A 32 -3.76 -5.48 -0.18
C ALA A 32 -4.84 -4.44 0.17
N GLY A 33 -4.67 -3.20 -0.30
CA GLY A 33 -5.67 -2.13 -0.13
C GLY A 33 -6.97 -2.43 -0.87
N ILE A 34 -6.89 -2.91 -2.11
CA ILE A 34 -8.08 -3.31 -2.90
C ILE A 34 -8.82 -4.46 -2.20
N TRP A 35 -8.10 -5.50 -1.76
CA TRP A 35 -8.69 -6.62 -1.03
C TRP A 35 -9.35 -6.17 0.27
N LEU A 36 -8.73 -5.25 1.01
CA LEU A 36 -9.29 -4.68 2.23
C LEU A 36 -10.60 -3.92 1.94
N ILE A 37 -10.64 -3.08 0.90
CA ILE A 37 -11.85 -2.33 0.53
C ILE A 37 -12.99 -3.29 0.14
N ILE A 38 -12.69 -4.34 -0.63
CA ILE A 38 -13.69 -5.36 -0.99
C ILE A 38 -14.22 -6.06 0.25
N ALA A 39 -13.34 -6.52 1.14
CA ALA A 39 -13.73 -7.20 2.38
C ALA A 39 -14.57 -6.31 3.31
N LEU A 40 -14.22 -5.02 3.42
CA LEU A 40 -14.98 -4.05 4.19
C LEU A 40 -16.34 -3.77 3.55
N GLY A 41 -16.42 -3.69 2.22
CA GLY A 41 -17.68 -3.55 1.49
C GLY A 41 -18.63 -4.73 1.76
N GLU A 42 -18.14 -5.96 1.65
CA GLU A 42 -18.91 -7.18 1.95
C GLU A 42 -19.31 -7.29 3.42
N PHE A 43 -18.50 -6.77 4.35
CA PHE A 43 -18.82 -6.80 5.77
C PHE A 43 -19.89 -5.77 6.15
N VAL A 44 -19.81 -4.56 5.60
CA VAL A 44 -20.63 -3.42 6.03
C VAL A 44 -21.99 -3.39 5.33
N VAL A 45 -22.01 -3.63 4.01
CA VAL A 45 -23.23 -3.50 3.21
C VAL A 45 -24.37 -4.40 3.73
N PRO A 46 -24.14 -5.67 4.10
CA PRO A 46 -25.21 -6.52 4.65
C PRO A 46 -25.66 -6.11 6.05
N ARG A 47 -24.82 -5.45 6.85
CA ARG A 47 -25.10 -5.14 8.26
C ARG A 47 -25.88 -3.85 8.46
N ILE A 48 -25.54 -2.82 7.70
CA ILE A 48 -26.15 -1.49 7.87
C ILE A 48 -26.89 -1.01 6.63
N GLY A 49 -26.68 -1.65 5.46
CA GLY A 49 -27.23 -1.22 4.19
C GLY A 49 -26.51 0.00 3.61
N VAL A 50 -26.49 0.11 2.28
CA VAL A 50 -25.77 1.18 1.55
C VAL A 50 -26.25 2.59 1.98
N ASN A 51 -27.53 2.72 2.33
CA ASN A 51 -28.15 4.00 2.70
C ASN A 51 -27.68 4.55 4.05
N ASN A 52 -27.09 3.73 4.92
CA ASN A 52 -26.66 4.15 6.26
C ASN A 52 -25.13 4.27 6.41
N LEU A 53 -24.37 4.14 5.31
CA LEU A 53 -22.90 4.24 5.32
C LEU A 53 -22.38 5.58 5.86
N ASN A 54 -23.17 6.64 5.75
CA ASN A 54 -22.81 7.98 6.24
C ASN A 54 -23.04 8.18 7.75
N GLN A 55 -23.59 7.19 8.47
CA GLN A 55 -23.88 7.30 9.90
C GLN A 55 -22.66 6.92 10.75
N LEU A 56 -21.76 7.90 10.96
CA LEU A 56 -20.51 7.72 11.72
C LEU A 56 -20.67 7.27 13.17
N HIS A 57 -21.86 7.42 13.77
CA HIS A 57 -22.12 6.95 15.14
C HIS A 57 -22.32 5.42 15.23
N ARG A 58 -22.48 4.75 14.09
CA ARG A 58 -22.66 3.30 14.07
C ARG A 58 -21.32 2.58 14.29
N PRO A 59 -21.30 1.56 15.17
CA PRO A 59 -20.07 0.85 15.50
C PRO A 59 -19.43 0.16 14.28
N GLU A 60 -20.24 -0.29 13.32
CA GLU A 60 -19.75 -0.92 12.08
C GLU A 60 -18.96 0.07 11.21
N VAL A 61 -19.45 1.31 11.10
CA VAL A 61 -18.79 2.37 10.33
C VAL A 61 -17.48 2.77 11.01
N LEU A 62 -17.48 2.93 12.34
CA LEU A 62 -16.27 3.22 13.11
C LEU A 62 -15.23 2.11 12.97
N PHE A 63 -15.64 0.84 13.04
CA PHE A 63 -14.76 -0.30 12.86
C PHE A 63 -14.05 -0.28 11.50
N VAL A 64 -14.78 0.07 10.43
CA VAL A 64 -14.22 0.19 9.07
C VAL A 64 -13.19 1.30 8.99
N TRP A 65 -13.48 2.47 9.55
CA TRP A 65 -12.53 3.58 9.58
C TRP A 65 -11.26 3.24 10.36
N VAL A 66 -11.39 2.52 11.48
CA VAL A 66 -10.23 2.02 12.23
C VAL A 66 -9.40 1.06 11.39
N MET A 67 -10.02 0.10 10.71
CA MET A 67 -9.32 -0.84 9.82
C MET A 67 -8.57 -0.13 8.69
N VAL A 68 -9.20 0.87 8.06
CA VAL A 68 -8.56 1.70 7.03
C VAL A 68 -7.37 2.48 7.60
N ALA A 69 -7.54 3.11 8.76
CA ALA A 69 -6.46 3.87 9.41
C ALA A 69 -5.27 2.97 9.77
N THR A 70 -5.53 1.79 10.36
CA THR A 70 -4.49 0.80 10.67
C THR A 70 -3.75 0.36 9.41
N PHE A 71 -4.46 0.10 8.32
CA PHE A 71 -3.85 -0.26 7.06
C PHE A 71 -2.92 0.84 6.53
N ILE A 72 -3.38 2.11 6.53
CA ILE A 72 -2.56 3.25 6.11
C ILE A 72 -1.28 3.36 6.96
N ILE A 73 -1.40 3.22 8.28
CA ILE A 73 -0.25 3.25 9.19
C ILE A 73 0.75 2.14 8.87
N LEU A 74 0.27 0.92 8.60
CA LEU A 74 1.13 -0.21 8.24
C LEU A 74 1.85 0.00 6.90
N VAL A 75 1.16 0.58 5.91
CA VAL A 75 1.76 0.94 4.62
C VAL A 75 2.85 2.00 4.82
N ILE A 76 2.57 3.07 5.55
CA ILE A 76 3.55 4.13 5.84
C ILE A 76 4.75 3.54 6.62
N TYR A 77 4.48 2.71 7.62
CA TYR A 77 5.52 2.04 8.40
C TYR A 77 6.43 1.19 7.53
N GLN A 78 5.87 0.41 6.58
CA GLN A 78 6.71 -0.33 5.67
C GLN A 78 7.51 0.58 4.76
N ILE A 79 6.90 1.58 4.12
CA ILE A 79 7.62 2.51 3.24
C ILE A 79 8.80 3.14 3.99
N TYR A 80 8.59 3.54 5.25
CA TYR A 80 9.66 4.04 6.11
C TYR A 80 10.75 2.98 6.34
N ARG A 81 10.37 1.76 6.70
CA ARG A 81 11.32 0.66 6.91
C ARG A 81 12.15 0.37 5.66
N ASP A 82 11.51 0.24 4.50
CA ASP A 82 12.17 -0.11 3.23
C ASP A 82 13.06 1.04 2.70
N ALA A 83 12.76 2.29 3.04
CA ALA A 83 13.55 3.45 2.63
C ALA A 83 14.79 3.70 3.50
N PHE A 84 14.75 3.31 4.78
CA PHE A 84 15.77 3.67 5.78
C PHE A 84 16.53 2.49 6.41
N SER A 85 16.15 1.23 6.12
CA SER A 85 16.87 0.01 6.59
C SER A 85 17.51 -0.73 5.43
#